data_AF-A0A0N1FUJ7-F1
#
_entry.id   AF-A0A0N1FUJ7-F1
#
_cell.length_a   1.000
_cell.length_b   1.000
_cell.length_c   1.000
_cell.angle_alpha   90.00
_cell.angle_beta   90.00
_cell.angle_gamma   90.00
#
_symmetry.space_group_name_H-M   'P 1'
#
loop_
_entity.id
_entity.type
_entity.pdbx_description
1 polymer ?
#
loop_
_entity_poly.entity_id
_entity_poly.type
_entity_poly.pdbx_seq_one_letter_code
_entity_poly.pdbx_strand_id
1 'polypeptide(L)'
;MITRIIDVTHTVAAYRTPPGPHHDPSAARQAVATGLDVDDAAELLYRDWMRIEAVAGNRQGLHTAVTRVQQVNRALDCSLELATEQLINDLLNGSSAAVRIQDPQLRCQ
;
A
#
# COMPACT_ATOMS: atom_id res chain seq x y z
N MET A 1 2.36 -16.11 -17.05
CA MET A 1 3.59 -15.28 -17.01
C MET A 1 3.39 -14.00 -16.21
N ILE A 2 2.22 -13.35 -16.28
CA ILE A 2 1.86 -12.14 -15.52
C ILE A 2 2.07 -12.29 -14.00
N THR A 3 1.70 -13.43 -13.40
CA THR A 3 1.86 -13.66 -11.95
C THR A 3 3.26 -13.39 -11.43
N ARG A 4 4.32 -13.80 -12.17
CA ARG A 4 5.71 -13.55 -11.75
C ARG A 4 6.10 -12.07 -11.80
N ILE A 5 5.51 -11.29 -12.71
CA ILE A 5 5.73 -9.84 -12.79
C ILE A 5 5.11 -9.16 -11.57
N ILE A 6 3.90 -9.59 -11.19
CA ILE A 6 3.22 -9.11 -9.99
C ILE A 6 4.01 -9.49 -8.74
N ASP A 7 4.49 -10.73 -8.62
CA ASP A 7 5.29 -11.17 -7.49
C ASP A 7 6.58 -10.35 -7.32
N VAL A 8 7.30 -10.09 -8.42
CA VAL A 8 8.52 -9.27 -8.40
C VAL A 8 8.19 -7.82 -8.03
N THR A 9 7.12 -7.27 -8.60
CA THR A 9 6.68 -5.90 -8.31
C THR A 9 6.31 -5.74 -6.83
N HIS A 10 5.49 -6.66 -6.31
CA HIS A 10 5.13 -6.73 -4.91
C HIS A 10 6.37 -6.85 -4.02
N THR A 11 7.32 -7.71 -4.38
CA THR A 11 8.57 -7.88 -3.64
C THR A 11 9.37 -6.58 -3.58
N VAL A 12 9.50 -5.86 -4.71
CA VAL A 12 10.20 -4.56 -4.73
C VAL A 12 9.48 -3.52 -3.89
N ALA A 13 8.16 -3.43 -3.99
CA ALA A 13 7.36 -2.51 -3.19
C ALA A 13 7.49 -2.82 -1.69
N ALA A 14 7.32 -4.08 -1.30
CA ALA A 14 7.45 -4.54 0.08
C ALA A 14 8.85 -4.30 0.65
N TYR A 15 9.90 -4.42 -0.16
CA TYR A 15 11.28 -4.21 0.29
C TYR A 15 11.66 -2.73 0.44
N ARG A 16 11.18 -1.87 -0.48
CA ARG A 16 11.57 -0.45 -0.52
C ARG A 16 10.65 0.48 0.27
N THR A 17 9.49 0.00 0.71
CA THR A 17 8.52 0.83 1.45
C THR A 17 8.88 1.06 2.93
N PRO A 18 9.26 0.04 3.72
CA PRO A 18 9.55 0.24 5.14
C PRO A 18 10.73 1.20 5.37
N PRO A 19 10.77 1.94 6.50
CA PRO A 19 11.93 2.72 6.89
C PRO A 19 13.17 1.83 7.06
N GLY A 20 14.33 2.30 6.59
CA GLY A 20 15.58 1.55 6.69
C GLY A 20 16.58 1.91 5.57
N PRO A 21 17.70 1.17 5.46
CA PRO A 21 18.77 1.46 4.51
C PRO A 21 18.36 1.39 3.03
N HIS A 22 17.28 0.69 2.73
CA HIS A 22 16.75 0.50 1.38
C HIS A 22 15.41 1.21 1.15
N HIS A 23 15.03 2.10 2.07
CA HIS A 23 13.82 2.90 1.96
C HIS A 23 13.89 3.82 0.74
N ASP A 24 13.05 3.54 -0.24
CA ASP A 24 12.92 4.31 -1.47
C ASP A 24 11.46 4.23 -1.98
N PRO A 25 10.57 5.10 -1.45
CA PRO A 25 9.15 5.10 -1.80
C PRO A 25 8.91 5.54 -3.25
N SER A 26 9.84 6.30 -3.85
CA SER A 26 9.74 6.70 -5.26
C SER A 26 9.97 5.50 -6.18
N ALA A 27 11.00 4.71 -5.91
CA ALA A 27 11.27 3.51 -6.71
C ALA A 27 10.25 2.39 -6.44
N ALA A 28 9.69 2.31 -5.23
CA ALA A 28 8.54 1.45 -4.94
C ALA A 28 7.31 1.83 -5.78
N ARG A 29 6.99 3.12 -5.86
CA ARG A 29 5.88 3.63 -6.69
C ARG A 29 6.10 3.35 -8.18
N GLN A 30 7.32 3.53 -8.67
CA GLN A 30 7.64 3.23 -10.07
C GLN A 30 7.45 1.74 -10.39
N ALA A 31 7.86 0.85 -9.48
CA ALA A 31 7.63 -0.59 -9.64
C ALA A 31 6.13 -0.90 -9.71
N VAL A 32 5.34 -0.38 -8.76
CA VAL A 32 3.89 -0.56 -8.74
C VAL A 32 3.22 -0.04 -10.01
N ALA A 33 3.57 1.16 -10.47
CA ALA A 33 3.04 1.70 -11.73
C ALA A 33 3.35 0.79 -12.92
N THR A 34 4.60 0.29 -13.01
CA THR A 34 5.00 -0.65 -14.07
C THR A 34 4.22 -1.97 -14.00
N GLY A 35 3.95 -2.48 -12.80
CA GLY A 35 3.16 -3.70 -12.63
C GLY A 35 1.69 -3.50 -12.99
N LEU A 36 1.11 -2.35 -12.65
CA LEU A 36 -0.27 -1.99 -13.02
C LEU A 36 -0.45 -1.70 -14.51
N ASP A 37 0.61 -1.26 -15.21
CA ASP A 37 0.59 -1.17 -16.69
C ASP A 37 0.53 -2.56 -17.36
N VAL A 38 1.00 -3.61 -16.67
CA VAL A 38 0.95 -5.00 -17.15
C VAL A 38 -0.38 -5.68 -16.82
N ASP A 39 -0.90 -5.46 -15.61
CA ASP A 39 -2.18 -5.98 -15.15
C ASP A 39 -2.83 -4.98 -14.20
N ASP A 40 -3.78 -4.21 -14.74
CA ASP A 40 -4.45 -3.15 -14.01
C ASP A 40 -5.48 -3.68 -13.00
N ALA A 41 -5.79 -4.98 -13.05
CA ALA A 41 -6.66 -5.70 -12.11
C ALA A 41 -5.91 -6.30 -10.92
N ALA A 42 -4.57 -6.16 -10.86
CA ALA A 42 -3.76 -6.71 -9.78
C ALA A 42 -3.98 -5.98 -8.44
N GLU A 43 -5.02 -6.39 -7.69
CA GLU A 43 -5.43 -5.76 -6.43
C GLU A 43 -4.32 -5.72 -5.37
N LEU A 44 -3.42 -6.71 -5.38
CA LEU A 44 -2.21 -6.71 -4.54
C LEU A 44 -1.35 -5.46 -4.74
N LEU A 45 -1.17 -4.99 -5.98
CA LEU A 45 -0.34 -3.83 -6.27
C LEU A 45 -0.99 -2.50 -5.83
N TYR A 46 -2.32 -2.43 -5.79
CA TYR A 46 -3.00 -1.29 -5.18
C TYR A 46 -2.82 -1.26 -3.67
N ARG A 47 -2.78 -2.42 -2.99
CA ARG A 47 -2.43 -2.50 -1.56
C ARG A 47 -1.02 -1.98 -1.31
N ASP A 48 -0.06 -2.34 -2.17
CA ASP A 48 1.29 -1.81 -2.09
C ASP A 48 1.32 -0.30 -2.32
N TRP A 49 0.60 0.20 -3.32
CA TRP A 49 0.48 1.64 -3.57
C TRP A 49 -0.03 2.38 -2.34
N MET A 50 -1.12 1.92 -1.74
CA MET A 50 -1.69 2.52 -0.53
C MET A 50 -0.69 2.59 0.63
N ARG A 51 0.08 1.51 0.85
CA ARG A 51 1.12 1.46 1.89
C ARG A 51 2.27 2.44 1.59
N ILE A 52 2.71 2.52 0.34
CA ILE A 52 3.76 3.46 -0.10
C ILE A 52 3.34 4.90 0.21
N GLU A 53 2.12 5.29 -0.20
CA GLU A 53 1.66 6.67 -0.01
C GLU A 53 1.40 6.98 1.47
N ALA A 54 0.92 6.02 2.25
CA ALA A 54 0.76 6.18 3.69
C ALA A 54 2.10 6.43 4.38
N VAL A 55 3.15 5.64 4.07
CA VAL A 55 4.49 5.85 4.63
C VAL A 55 5.09 7.17 4.17
N ALA A 56 4.85 7.58 2.92
CA ALA A 56 5.30 8.87 2.41
C ALA A 56 4.50 10.07 2.95
N GLY A 57 3.45 9.87 3.75
CA GLY A 57 2.54 10.93 4.19
C GLY A 57 1.72 11.57 3.07
N ASN A 58 1.69 10.95 1.89
CA ASN A 58 1.02 11.48 0.71
C ASN A 58 -0.47 11.09 0.70
N ARG A 59 -1.27 11.84 1.46
CA ARG A 59 -2.70 11.57 1.60
C ARG A 59 -3.46 11.65 0.27
N GLN A 60 -3.07 12.55 -0.62
CA GLN A 60 -3.69 12.65 -1.95
C GLN A 60 -3.42 11.40 -2.77
N GLY A 61 -2.16 10.94 -2.82
CA GLY A 61 -1.78 9.69 -3.49
C GLY A 61 -2.53 8.48 -2.93
N LEU A 62 -2.68 8.40 -1.60
CA LEU A 62 -3.45 7.34 -0.95
C LEU A 62 -4.91 7.33 -1.45
N HIS A 63 -5.60 8.48 -1.44
CA HIS A 63 -6.97 8.56 -1.94
C HIS A 63 -7.08 8.24 -3.44
N THR A 64 -6.07 8.61 -4.24
CA THR A 64 -6.01 8.23 -5.65
C THR A 64 -5.93 6.72 -5.82
N ALA A 65 -5.05 6.03 -5.08
CA ALA A 65 -4.93 4.57 -5.11
C ALA A 65 -6.26 3.88 -4.74
N VAL A 66 -6.91 4.34 -3.67
CA VAL A 66 -8.22 3.83 -3.22
C VAL A 66 -9.29 4.00 -4.29
N THR A 67 -9.38 5.20 -4.87
CA THR A 67 -10.38 5.49 -5.90
C THR A 67 -10.14 4.63 -7.13
N ARG A 68 -8.88 4.43 -7.51
CA ARG A 68 -8.54 3.66 -8.71
C ARG A 68 -8.88 2.18 -8.56
N VAL A 69 -8.54 1.54 -7.45
CA VAL A 69 -8.87 0.11 -7.23
C VAL A 69 -10.38 -0.11 -7.19
N GLN A 70 -11.14 0.83 -6.60
CA GLN A 70 -12.61 0.79 -6.61
C GLN A 70 -13.20 0.93 -8.01
N GLN A 71 -12.63 1.80 -8.85
CA GLN A 71 -13.06 1.98 -10.22
C GLN A 71 -12.81 0.73 -11.07
N VAL A 72 -11.63 0.14 -10.97
CA VAL A 72 -11.27 -1.08 -11.72
C VAL A 72 -12.17 -2.24 -11.32
N ASN A 73 -12.32 -2.50 -10.02
CA ASN A 73 -13.18 -3.60 -9.55
C ASN A 73 -14.64 -3.41 -9.98
N ARG A 74 -15.17 -2.17 -9.93
CA ARG A 74 -16.51 -1.87 -10.45
C ARG A 74 -16.62 -2.13 -11.96
N ALA A 75 -15.60 -1.77 -12.74
CA ALA A 75 -15.59 -2.02 -14.18
C ALA A 75 -15.55 -3.52 -14.52
N LEU A 76 -14.97 -4.33 -13.63
CA LEU A 76 -14.92 -5.80 -13.72
C LEU A 76 -16.12 -6.50 -13.05
N ASP A 77 -17.10 -5.75 -12.55
CA ASP A 77 -18.24 -6.25 -11.76
C ASP A 77 -17.81 -7.13 -10.57
N CYS A 78 -16.68 -6.77 -9.95
CA CYS A 78 -16.08 -7.46 -8.82
C CYS A 78 -16.16 -6.60 -7.55
N SER A 79 -16.26 -7.27 -6.40
CA SER A 79 -16.05 -6.64 -5.09
C SER A 79 -14.56 -6.57 -4.77
N LEU A 80 -14.16 -5.63 -3.90
CA LEU A 80 -12.80 -5.60 -3.34
C LEU A 80 -12.53 -6.89 -2.55
N GLU A 81 -11.28 -7.33 -2.54
CA GLU A 81 -10.82 -8.32 -1.58
C GLU A 81 -10.96 -7.76 -0.15
N LEU A 82 -11.37 -8.61 0.80
CA LEU A 82 -11.52 -8.25 2.21
C LEU A 82 -10.25 -7.58 2.79
N ALA A 83 -9.07 -8.08 2.41
CA ALA A 83 -7.80 -7.53 2.86
C ALA A 83 -7.57 -6.08 2.40
N THR A 84 -8.11 -5.70 1.24
CA THR A 84 -8.02 -4.36 0.70
C THR A 84 -9.01 -3.43 1.39
N GLU A 85 -10.24 -3.89 1.64
CA GLU A 85 -11.22 -3.13 2.42
C GLU A 85 -10.70 -2.81 3.82
N GLN A 86 -10.13 -3.81 4.50
CA GLN A 86 -9.50 -3.65 5.81
C GLN A 86 -8.36 -2.62 5.76
N LEU A 87 -7.46 -2.74 4.78
CA LEU A 87 -6.36 -1.79 4.61
C LEU A 87 -6.85 -0.35 4.38
N ILE A 88 -7.88 -0.16 3.55
CA ILE A 88 -8.47 1.16 3.30
C ILE A 88 -9.00 1.76 4.61
N ASN A 89 -9.74 0.97 5.39
CA ASN A 89 -10.28 1.41 6.66
C ASN A 89 -9.16 1.79 7.65
N ASP A 90 -8.10 0.99 7.74
CA ASP A 90 -6.98 1.23 8.65
C ASP A 90 -6.21 2.52 8.28
N LEU A 91 -6.00 2.76 6.99
CA LEU A 91 -5.21 3.89 6.51
C LEU A 91 -6.00 5.21 6.50
N LEU A 92 -7.29 5.19 6.17
CA LEU A 92 -8.09 6.41 6.07
C LEU A 92 -8.57 6.92 7.43
N ASN A 93 -8.90 6.01 8.36
CA ASN A 93 -9.40 6.36 9.68
C ASN A 93 -8.27 6.71 10.67
N GLY A 94 -7.02 6.63 10.22
CA GLY A 94 -5.84 6.82 11.06
C GLY A 94 -5.61 5.61 11.94
N SER A 95 -4.56 4.85 11.63
CA SER A 95 -4.13 3.77 12.50
C SER A 95 -3.60 4.38 13.81
N SER A 96 -4.46 4.39 14.83
CA SER A 96 -4.13 4.72 16.23
C SER A 96 -3.07 3.79 16.85
N ALA A 97 -2.47 2.90 16.06
CA ALA A 97 -1.41 1.98 16.46
C ALA A 97 -0.02 2.64 16.56
N ALA A 98 0.23 3.75 15.86
CA ALA A 98 1.52 4.47 15.95
C ALA A 98 1.68 5.29 17.25
N VAL A 99 0.57 5.60 17.95
CA VAL A 99 0.56 6.34 19.24
C VAL A 99 0.65 5.41 20.46
N ARG A 100 0.88 4.09 20.29
CA ARG A 100 0.92 3.15 21.43
C ARG A 100 2.26 2.44 21.69
N ILE A 101 3.27 2.64 20.84
CA ILE A 101 4.57 1.95 20.98
C ILE A 101 5.69 2.90 21.47
N GLN A 102 5.40 4.17 21.71
CA GLN A 102 6.37 5.12 22.26
C GLN A 102 5.98 5.56 23.68
N ASP A 103 6.01 4.63 24.64
CA ASP A 103 6.28 5.03 26.03
C ASP A 103 6.91 3.90 26.87
N PRO A 104 8.24 3.70 26.81
CA PRO A 104 8.96 2.81 27.72
C PRO A 104 9.42 3.47 29.03
N GLN A 105 9.03 4.72 29.33
CA GLN A 105 9.71 5.54 30.36
C GLN A 105 9.04 5.64 31.75
N LEU A 106 8.05 4.81 32.08
CA LEU A 106 7.37 4.88 33.40
C LEU A 106 7.63 3.68 34.33
N ARG A 107 8.75 2.97 34.19
CA ARG A 107 9.08 1.78 35.02
C ARG A 107 10.13 1.98 36.12
N CYS A 108 10.58 3.20 36.38
CA CYS A 108 11.49 3.52 37.49
C CYS A 108 11.08 4.81 38.20
N GLN A 109 10.00 4.77 39.00
CA GLN A 109 9.86 5.52 40.24
C GLN A 109 9.13 4.66 41.26
#